data_AF-A0A088CAV3-F1
#
_entry.id   AF-A0A088CAV3-F1
#
_cell.length_a   1.000
_cell.length_b   1.000
_cell.length_c   1.000
_cell.angle_alpha   90.00
_cell.angle_beta   90.00
_cell.angle_gamma   90.00
#
_symmetry.space_group_name_H-M   'P 1'
#
loop_
_entity.id
_entity.type
_entity.pdbx_description
1 polymer ?
#
loop_
_entity_poly.entity_id
_entity_poly.type
_entity_poly.pdbx_seq_one_letter_code
_entity_poly.pdbx_strand_id
1 'polypeptide(L)'
;MTYRSLIKNGYSNFKLENLEYCEIDIVIEREQYYLDRFKPEYNILKVAGSLRGFKHSETTKEAMSLSKKDRVISEETRLKIATTLSKGEYIAVKVLETDSFLSFISGEASLFFVFLFIKIIYYNKWKYIIIIKKQKKGEKLPNLLTYILVI
;
A
#
# COMPACT_ATOMS: atom_id res chain seq x y z
N MET A 1 13.78 16.91 -12.83
CA MET A 1 13.49 17.40 -14.20
C MET A 1 14.74 17.94 -14.90
N THR A 2 15.59 18.66 -14.17
CA THR A 2 16.88 19.22 -14.62
C THR A 2 17.89 18.20 -15.14
N TYR A 3 18.02 17.03 -14.52
CA TYR A 3 19.01 16.00 -14.91
C TYR A 3 18.96 15.58 -16.39
N ARG A 4 17.77 15.35 -16.95
CA ARG A 4 17.63 14.95 -18.37
C ARG A 4 18.01 16.07 -19.33
N SER A 5 17.74 17.32 -18.97
CA SER A 5 18.12 18.49 -19.77
C SER A 5 19.63 18.69 -19.80
N LEU A 6 20.29 18.50 -18.64
CA LEU A 6 21.75 18.56 -18.52
C LEU A 6 22.44 17.53 -19.43
N ILE A 7 21.95 16.29 -19.44
CA ILE A 7 22.49 15.24 -20.31
C ILE A 7 22.25 15.56 -21.78
N LYS A 8 21.03 15.99 -22.14
CA LYS A 8 20.66 16.24 -23.54
C LYS A 8 21.44 17.40 -24.14
N ASN A 9 21.62 18.48 -23.38
CA ASN A 9 22.23 19.72 -23.88
C ASN A 9 23.73 19.83 -23.54
N GLY A 10 24.30 18.86 -22.81
CA GLY A 10 25.70 18.84 -22.41
C GLY A 10 26.01 19.80 -21.25
N TYR A 11 26.86 19.36 -20.32
CA TYR A 11 27.18 20.11 -19.09
C TYR A 11 27.87 21.46 -19.35
N SER A 12 28.59 21.61 -20.46
CA SER A 12 29.30 22.84 -20.83
C SER A 12 28.37 24.03 -21.07
N ASN A 13 27.08 23.77 -21.36
CA ASN A 13 26.08 24.80 -21.61
C ASN A 13 25.37 25.27 -20.33
N PHE A 14 25.74 24.75 -19.16
CA PHE A 14 25.13 25.10 -17.88
C PHE A 14 26.16 25.65 -16.91
N LYS A 15 25.76 26.71 -16.19
CA LYS A 15 26.49 27.27 -15.06
C LYS A 15 25.63 27.13 -13.82
N LEU A 16 26.21 26.59 -12.75
CA LEU A 16 25.55 26.50 -11.45
C LEU A 16 26.14 27.57 -10.53
N GLU A 17 25.28 28.42 -9.98
CA GLU A 17 25.66 29.48 -9.05
C GLU A 17 24.66 29.53 -7.89
N ASN A 18 25.15 29.83 -6.69
CA ASN A 18 24.30 30.07 -5.54
C ASN A 18 23.74 31.49 -5.62
N LEU A 19 22.42 31.63 -5.69
CA LEU A 19 21.76 32.95 -5.75
C LEU A 19 21.70 33.63 -4.38
N GLU A 20 21.51 32.85 -3.31
CA GLU A 20 21.33 33.34 -1.95
C GLU A 20 21.61 32.22 -0.92
N TYR A 21 22.13 32.60 0.24
CA TYR A 21 22.13 31.75 1.43
C TYR A 21 20.94 32.13 2.31
N CYS A 22 20.09 31.16 2.63
CA CYS A 22 18.89 31.37 3.43
C CYS A 22 18.74 30.26 4.48
N GLU A 23 17.94 30.53 5.51
CA GLU A 23 17.58 29.56 6.54
C GLU A 23 16.63 28.49 5.98
N ILE A 24 16.67 27.28 6.55
CA ILE A 24 15.92 26.12 6.05
C ILE A 24 14.41 26.37 5.99
N ASP A 25 13.89 27.14 6.96
CA ASP A 25 12.47 27.38 7.14
C ASP A 25 11.88 28.29 6.05
N ILE A 26 12.71 29.11 5.40
CA ILE A 26 12.28 30.06 4.37
C ILE A 26 12.64 29.61 2.95
N VAL A 27 13.29 28.46 2.78
CA VAL A 27 13.79 27.98 1.47
C VAL A 27 12.69 27.95 0.42
N ILE A 28 11.51 27.44 0.75
CA ILE A 28 10.39 27.32 -0.21
C ILE A 28 9.86 28.70 -0.61
N GLU A 29 9.79 29.65 0.33
CA GLU A 29 9.36 31.01 0.06
C GLU A 29 10.35 31.72 -0.87
N ARG A 30 11.65 31.54 -0.63
CA ARG A 30 12.72 32.08 -1.48
C ARG A 30 12.75 31.44 -2.86
N GLU A 31 12.55 30.12 -2.95
CA GLU A 31 12.41 29.41 -4.22
C GLU A 31 11.25 30.02 -5.03
N GLN A 32 10.07 30.19 -4.42
CA GLN A 32 8.92 30.80 -5.09
C GLN A 32 9.20 32.23 -5.54
N TYR A 33 9.83 33.06 -4.68
CA TYR A 33 10.23 34.42 -5.02
C TYR A 33 11.10 34.47 -6.29
N TYR A 34 12.09 33.59 -6.40
CA TYR A 34 12.97 33.55 -7.57
C TYR A 34 12.29 32.97 -8.81
N LEU A 35 11.42 31.97 -8.66
CA LEU A 35 10.60 31.46 -9.77
C LEU A 35 9.70 32.55 -10.36
N ASP A 36 9.04 33.33 -9.50
CA ASP A 36 8.14 34.40 -9.93
C ASP A 36 8.89 35.59 -10.54
N ARG A 37 10.07 35.90 -9.99
CA ARG A 37 10.94 36.99 -10.46
C ARG A 37 11.59 36.69 -11.81
N PHE A 38 12.16 35.51 -11.98
CA PHE A 38 12.97 35.18 -13.16
C PHE A 38 12.23 34.38 -14.23
N LYS A 39 11.13 33.71 -13.87
CA LYS A 39 10.33 32.86 -14.77
C LYS A 39 11.19 31.94 -15.65
N PRO A 40 12.06 31.12 -15.04
CA PRO A 40 13.04 30.33 -15.78
C PRO A 40 12.37 29.31 -16.71
N GLU A 41 12.82 29.26 -17.97
CA GLU A 41 12.26 28.39 -19.02
C GLU A 41 12.34 26.90 -18.66
N TYR A 42 13.43 26.49 -18.00
CA TYR A 42 13.65 25.09 -17.64
C TYR A 42 12.79 24.62 -16.45
N ASN A 43 12.18 25.53 -15.68
CA ASN A 43 11.39 25.15 -14.52
C ASN A 43 9.93 24.91 -14.91
N ILE A 44 9.57 23.65 -15.02
CA ILE A 44 8.24 23.23 -15.46
C ILE A 44 7.19 23.45 -14.35
N LEU A 45 7.61 23.38 -13.09
CA LEU A 45 6.72 23.63 -11.94
C LEU A 45 6.61 25.13 -11.71
N LYS A 46 5.37 25.61 -11.57
CA LYS A 46 5.08 27.02 -11.30
C LYS A 46 5.08 27.34 -9.80
N VAL A 47 4.83 26.31 -8.98
CA VAL A 47 4.76 26.42 -7.53
C VAL A 47 5.96 25.68 -6.93
N ALA A 48 6.74 26.37 -6.12
CA ALA A 48 7.89 25.83 -5.41
C ALA A 48 7.47 24.64 -4.54
N GLY A 49 8.30 23.60 -4.51
CA GLY A 49 8.06 22.39 -3.73
C GLY A 49 6.77 21.60 -4.06
N SER A 50 5.98 21.99 -5.07
CA SER A 50 4.66 21.39 -5.32
C SER A 50 4.43 21.00 -6.77
N LEU A 51 4.00 19.76 -6.97
CA LEU A 51 3.49 19.26 -8.25
C LEU A 51 2.02 19.62 -8.48
N ARG A 52 1.40 20.41 -7.59
CA ARG A 52 -0.03 20.69 -7.66
C ARG A 52 -0.37 21.48 -8.93
N GLY A 53 -1.30 20.96 -9.72
CA GLY A 53 -1.71 21.55 -11.00
C GLY A 53 -0.81 21.19 -12.18
N PHE A 54 0.32 20.52 -11.97
CA PHE A 54 1.12 19.97 -13.06
C PHE A 54 0.36 18.81 -13.72
N LYS A 55 0.22 18.87 -15.05
CA LYS A 55 -0.41 17.83 -15.85
C LYS A 55 0.64 17.16 -16.73
N HIS A 56 0.70 15.83 -16.66
CA HIS A 56 1.50 15.04 -17.59
C HIS A 56 0.97 15.18 -19.02
N SER A 57 1.87 15.08 -20.02
CA SER A 57 1.48 14.96 -21.42
C SER A 57 0.70 13.67 -21.66
N GLU A 58 -0.16 13.65 -22.67
CA GLU A 58 -0.97 12.46 -22.98
C GLU A 58 -0.10 11.24 -23.29
N THR A 59 0.96 11.44 -24.08
CA THR A 59 1.99 10.43 -24.36
C THR A 59 2.62 9.84 -23.09
N THR A 60 2.86 10.65 -22.07
CA THR A 60 3.43 10.19 -20.80
C THR A 60 2.38 9.40 -20.01
N LYS A 61 1.12 9.84 -19.99
CA LYS A 61 0.03 9.10 -19.33
C LYS A 61 -0.18 7.73 -19.97
N GLU A 62 -0.15 7.65 -21.30
CA GLU A 62 -0.27 6.40 -22.05
C GLU A 62 0.87 5.43 -21.71
N ALA A 63 2.12 5.89 -21.74
CA ALA A 63 3.27 5.08 -21.34
C ALA A 63 3.18 4.59 -19.89
N MET A 64 2.75 5.45 -18.97
CA MET A 64 2.49 5.08 -17.57
C MET A 64 1.35 4.07 -17.42
N SER A 65 0.33 4.16 -18.26
CA SER A 65 -0.78 3.20 -18.30
C SER A 65 -0.31 1.83 -18.79
N LEU A 66 0.40 1.81 -19.93
CA LEU A 66 0.93 0.59 -20.53
C LEU A 66 1.86 -0.17 -19.57
N SER A 67 2.80 0.53 -18.94
CA SER A 67 3.72 -0.06 -17.95
C SER A 67 3.04 -0.68 -16.73
N LYS A 68 1.81 -0.26 -16.41
CA LYS A 68 1.05 -0.80 -15.27
C LYS A 68 0.15 -1.98 -15.66
N LYS A 69 -0.26 -2.08 -16.92
CA LYS A 69 -1.32 -2.99 -17.36
C LYS A 69 -0.98 -4.47 -17.13
N ASP A 70 0.28 -4.84 -17.33
CA ASP A 70 0.75 -6.23 -17.18
C ASP A 70 1.54 -6.46 -15.89
N ARG A 71 1.41 -5.56 -14.91
CA ARG A 71 2.11 -5.69 -13.63
C ARG A 71 1.47 -6.81 -12.80
N VAL A 72 2.14 -7.96 -12.74
CA VAL A 72 1.79 -9.02 -11.79
C VAL A 72 2.13 -8.54 -10.37
N ILE A 73 1.11 -8.42 -9.53
CA ILE A 73 1.27 -8.06 -8.12
C ILE A 73 1.54 -9.35 -7.33
N SER A 74 2.59 -9.36 -6.49
CA SER A 74 2.90 -10.53 -5.66
C SER A 74 1.78 -10.84 -4.67
N GLU A 75 1.63 -12.12 -4.32
CA GLU A 75 0.67 -12.60 -3.33
C GLU A 75 0.73 -11.78 -2.03
N GLU A 76 1.93 -11.54 -1.50
CA GLU A 76 2.17 -10.74 -0.30
C GLU A 76 1.72 -9.28 -0.44
N THR A 77 1.98 -8.66 -1.59
CA THR A 77 1.59 -7.26 -1.85
C THR A 77 0.08 -7.16 -1.99
N ARG A 78 -0.55 -8.15 -2.65
CA ARG A 78 -2.00 -8.25 -2.78
C ARG A 78 -2.67 -8.40 -1.41
N LEU A 79 -2.11 -9.20 -0.52
CA LEU A 79 -2.58 -9.36 0.86
C LEU A 79 -2.45 -8.03 1.65
N LYS A 80 -1.32 -7.33 1.58
CA LYS A 80 -1.13 -6.02 2.24
C LYS A 80 -2.15 -4.98 1.77
N ILE A 81 -2.40 -4.92 0.46
CA ILE A 81 -3.41 -4.03 -0.12
C ILE A 81 -4.81 -4.42 0.38
N ALA A 82 -5.16 -5.71 0.32
CA ALA A 82 -6.45 -6.21 0.80
C ALA A 82 -6.69 -5.89 2.29
N THR A 83 -5.68 -6.09 3.15
CA THR A 83 -5.77 -5.81 4.60
C THR A 83 -5.86 -4.32 4.94
N THR A 84 -5.47 -3.44 4.03
CA THR A 84 -5.53 -1.98 4.21
C THR A 84 -6.85 -1.42 3.68
N LEU A 85 -7.39 -2.03 2.62
CA LEU A 85 -8.68 -1.67 2.01
C LEU A 85 -9.88 -2.26 2.75
N SER A 86 -9.76 -3.49 3.27
CA SER A 86 -10.72 -3.99 4.25
C SER A 86 -10.45 -3.24 5.54
N LYS A 87 -11.45 -2.55 6.08
CA LYS A 87 -11.37 -1.88 7.38
C LYS A 87 -11.22 -2.89 8.52
N GLY A 88 -10.08 -3.59 8.62
CA GLY A 88 -9.67 -4.39 9.76
C GLY A 88 -10.55 -5.58 10.14
N GLU A 89 -11.39 -6.10 9.24
CA GLU A 89 -12.18 -7.31 9.51
C GLU A 89 -11.39 -8.55 9.08
N TYR A 90 -11.11 -9.43 10.04
CA TYR A 90 -10.53 -10.75 9.81
C TYR A 90 -11.30 -11.80 10.61
N ILE A 91 -11.29 -13.03 10.15
CA ILE A 91 -11.91 -14.15 10.86
C ILE A 91 -10.80 -14.89 11.60
N ALA A 92 -10.95 -15.06 12.91
CA ALA A 92 -9.99 -15.77 13.74
C ALA A 92 -10.53 -17.18 14.07
N VAL A 93 -9.82 -18.21 13.62
CA VAL A 93 -10.14 -19.60 14.00
C VAL A 93 -9.19 -19.99 15.12
N LYS A 94 -9.75 -20.43 16.25
CA LYS A 94 -8.99 -20.95 17.40
C LYS A 94 -9.08 -22.47 17.41
N VAL A 95 -7.93 -23.14 17.46
CA VAL A 95 -7.85 -24.60 17.66
C VAL A 95 -7.63 -24.85 19.16
N LEU A 96 -8.56 -25.57 19.81
CA LEU A 96 -8.58 -25.72 21.27
C LEU A 96 -7.41 -26.51 21.85
N GLU A 97 -6.81 -27.43 21.09
CA GLU A 97 -5.77 -28.33 21.60
C GLU A 97 -4.36 -27.74 21.55
N THR A 98 -4.10 -26.84 20.60
CA THR A 98 -2.76 -26.24 20.38
C THR A 98 -2.70 -24.77 20.80
N ASP A 99 -3.82 -24.23 21.33
CA ASP A 99 -4.04 -22.81 21.62
C ASP A 99 -3.67 -21.87 20.46
N SER A 100 -3.64 -22.42 19.24
CA SER A 100 -3.15 -21.73 18.05
C SER A 100 -4.27 -20.95 17.38
N PHE A 101 -3.91 -19.75 16.89
CA PHE A 101 -4.81 -18.83 16.22
C PHE A 101 -4.42 -18.70 14.76
N LEU A 102 -5.40 -18.86 13.86
CA LEU A 102 -5.25 -18.60 12.44
C LEU A 102 -6.19 -17.45 12.04
N SER A 103 -5.65 -16.48 11.30
CA SER A 103 -6.40 -15.31 10.82
C SER A 103 -6.63 -15.37 9.32
N PHE A 104 -7.87 -15.12 8.89
CA PHE A 104 -8.30 -15.19 7.51
C PHE A 104 -8.92 -13.88 7.05
N ILE A 105 -8.64 -13.50 5.81
CA ILE A 105 -9.13 -12.25 5.20
C ILE A 105 -10.59 -12.38 4.74
N SER A 106 -11.04 -13.59 4.36
CA SER A 106 -12.40 -13.85 3.88
C SER A 106 -13.06 -15.04 4.58
N GLY A 107 -14.40 -15.02 4.64
CA GLY A 107 -15.22 -16.11 5.18
C GLY A 107 -15.01 -17.42 4.45
N GLU A 108 -14.94 -17.38 3.11
CA GLU A 108 -14.73 -18.56 2.28
C GLU A 108 -13.40 -19.25 2.57
N ALA A 109 -12.31 -18.50 2.75
CA ALA A 109 -11.02 -19.07 3.10
C ALA A 109 -11.05 -19.76 4.48
N SER A 110 -11.75 -19.16 5.45
CA SER A 110 -11.91 -19.76 6.78
C SER A 110 -12.75 -21.04 6.74
N LEU A 111 -13.83 -21.06 5.95
CA LEU A 111 -14.70 -22.24 5.79
C LEU A 111 -13.98 -23.38 5.08
N PHE A 112 -13.19 -23.08 4.04
CA PHE A 112 -12.40 -24.10 3.34
C PHE A 112 -11.36 -24.73 4.26
N PHE A 113 -10.66 -23.93 5.07
CA PHE A 113 -9.73 -24.44 6.07
C PHE A 113 -10.43 -25.35 7.08
N VAL A 114 -11.57 -24.90 7.64
CA VAL A 114 -12.37 -25.70 8.58
C VAL A 114 -12.84 -27.00 7.95
N PHE A 115 -13.31 -26.97 6.70
CA PHE A 115 -13.74 -28.16 5.98
C PHE A 115 -12.61 -29.16 5.73
N LEU A 116 -11.43 -28.67 5.31
CA LEU A 116 -10.24 -29.50 5.14
C LEU A 116 -9.80 -30.12 6.47
N PHE A 117 -9.83 -29.34 7.55
CA PHE A 117 -9.47 -29.80 8.89
C PHE A 117 -10.46 -30.87 9.37
N ILE A 118 -11.78 -30.66 9.23
CA ILE A 118 -12.82 -31.66 9.54
C ILE A 118 -12.61 -32.95 8.75
N LYS A 119 -12.23 -32.84 7.47
CA LYS A 119 -11.95 -34.02 6.62
C LYS A 119 -10.75 -34.82 7.11
N ILE A 120 -9.68 -34.14 7.54
CA ILE A 120 -8.49 -34.77 8.15
C ILE A 120 -8.86 -35.46 9.47
N ILE A 121 -9.65 -34.79 10.30
CA ILE A 121 -10.14 -35.31 11.59
C ILE A 121 -10.97 -36.59 11.39
N TYR A 122 -11.95 -36.53 10.49
CA TYR A 122 -12.85 -37.64 10.18
C TYR A 122 -12.06 -38.88 9.73
N TYR A 123 -11.04 -38.66 8.88
CA TYR A 123 -10.18 -39.75 8.39
C TYR A 123 -9.33 -40.39 9.49
N ASN A 124 -8.97 -39.62 10.53
CA ASN A 124 -8.11 -40.09 11.63
C ASN A 124 -8.88 -40.60 12.86
N LYS A 125 -10.22 -40.54 12.89
CA LYS A 125 -11.10 -40.98 14.02
C LYS A 125 -10.90 -40.25 15.36
N TRP A 126 -10.48 -39.00 15.35
CA TRP A 126 -10.32 -38.22 16.60
C TRP A 126 -11.54 -37.30 16.79
N LYS A 127 -11.94 -37.06 18.06
CA LYS A 127 -13.04 -36.16 18.41
C LYS A 127 -12.48 -34.78 18.72
N TYR A 128 -12.91 -33.74 18.02
CA TYR A 128 -12.45 -32.37 18.28
C TYR A 128 -13.61 -31.39 18.33
N ILE A 129 -13.41 -30.34 19.13
CA ILE A 129 -14.29 -29.19 19.21
C ILE A 129 -13.58 -28.04 18.49
N ILE A 130 -14.20 -27.49 17.44
CA ILE A 130 -13.69 -26.31 16.73
C ILE A 130 -14.58 -25.12 17.08
N ILE A 131 -13.97 -24.02 17.56
CA ILE A 131 -14.67 -22.77 17.85
C ILE A 131 -14.21 -21.70 16.86
N ILE A 132 -15.14 -21.17 16.08
CA ILE A 132 -14.89 -20.07 15.13
C ILE A 132 -15.37 -18.77 15.75
N LYS A 133 -14.50 -17.74 15.78
CA LYS A 133 -14.85 -16.40 16.26
C LYS A 133 -14.53 -15.34 15.20
N LYS A 134 -15.47 -14.46 14.91
CA LYS A 134 -15.21 -13.28 14.05
C LYS A 134 -14.64 -12.15 14.92
N GLN A 135 -13.58 -11.48 14.48
CA GLN A 135 -12.94 -10.38 15.22
C GLN A 135 -12.68 -9.14 14.34
N LYS A 136 -12.79 -7.94 14.93
CA LYS A 136 -12.31 -6.71 14.32
C LYS A 136 -10.96 -6.30 14.93
N LYS A 137 -10.07 -5.74 14.12
CA LYS A 137 -8.77 -5.21 14.55
C LYS A 137 -8.97 -4.13 15.62
N GLY A 138 -8.54 -4.42 16.86
CA GLY A 138 -8.60 -3.50 17.99
C GLY A 138 -9.63 -3.83 19.08
N GLU A 139 -10.46 -4.87 18.92
CA GLU A 139 -11.39 -5.34 19.96
C GLU A 139 -10.75 -6.42 20.85
N LYS A 140 -10.88 -6.30 22.18
CA LYS A 140 -10.61 -7.42 23.11
C LYS A 140 -11.62 -8.55 22.82
N LEU A 141 -11.15 -9.81 22.92
CA LEU A 141 -11.86 -11.03 22.49
C LEU A 141 -13.40 -10.90 22.48
N PRO A 142 -14.07 -11.06 21.32
CA PRO A 142 -15.52 -10.97 21.24
C PRO A 142 -16.17 -12.23 21.84
N ASN A 143 -17.28 -11.98 22.54
CA ASN A 143 -18.10 -12.94 23.27
C ASN A 143 -19.02 -13.78 22.38
N LEU A 144 -19.07 -13.59 21.06
CA LEU A 144 -19.96 -14.38 20.20
C LEU A 144 -19.27 -15.66 19.71
N LEU A 145 -19.58 -16.78 20.39
CA LEU A 145 -19.50 -18.12 19.81
C LEU A 145 -20.54 -18.21 18.70
N THR A 146 -20.11 -18.19 17.44
CA THR A 146 -21.06 -18.32 16.33
C THR A 146 -21.48 -19.77 16.13
N TYR A 147 -20.57 -20.74 16.30
CA TYR A 147 -20.89 -22.17 16.22
C TYR A 147 -19.93 -23.01 17.08
N ILE A 148 -20.48 -24.02 17.79
CA ILE A 148 -19.74 -25.17 18.31
C ILE A 148 -20.11 -26.34 17.41
N LEU A 149 -19.13 -26.87 16.67
CA LEU A 149 -19.30 -28.16 16.01
C LEU A 149 -18.68 -29.23 16.90
N VAL A 150 -19.53 -30.13 17.42
CA VAL A 150 -19.11 -31.35 18.12
C VAL A 150 -19.23 -32.50 17.13
N ILE A 151 -18.11 -33.13 16.79
CA ILE A 151 -18.07 -34.40 16.04
C ILE A 151 -17.34 -35.43 16.90
#